data_AF-A0A914GDG4-F1
#
_entry.id   AF-A0A914GDG4-F1
#
_cell.length_a   1.000
_cell.length_b   1.000
_cell.length_c   1.000
_cell.angle_alpha   90.00
_cell.angle_beta   90.00
_cell.angle_gamma   90.00
#
_symmetry.space_group_name_H-M   'P 1'
#
loop_
_entity.id
_entity.type
_entity.pdbx_description
1 polymer ?
#
loop_
_entity_poly.entity_id
_entity_poly.type
_entity_poly.pdbx_seq_one_letter_code
_entity_poly.pdbx_strand_id
1 'polypeptide(L)'
;TTKFQGTSSCTCQIYLFKYSDKIVISDIDGTITKSDVLGHVFAAIGGQKWDHAGVAELYSKITQNGYKIVYLSSRAIGQSHATKAYLQSLVQGSQRLPDGPILLSPTSILVAFHKEVIERKPEEFKIACLSNLRDLFPDEHPFYAGFGNRETDIKTYSAVDIPLERIFIINPS
;
A
#
# COMPACT_ATOMS: atom_id res chain seq x y z
N THR A 1 -21.40 -13.00 -25.08
CA THR A 1 -20.10 -13.64 -25.38
C THR A 1 -20.03 -13.92 -26.86
N THR A 2 -19.26 -13.14 -27.63
CA THR A 2 -19.10 -13.32 -29.08
C THR A 2 -17.84 -14.13 -29.40
N LYS A 3 -17.96 -15.05 -30.36
CA LYS A 3 -17.01 -16.11 -30.77
C LYS A 3 -15.61 -15.66 -31.28
N PHE A 4 -15.19 -14.41 -31.07
CA PHE A 4 -13.96 -13.84 -31.66
C PHE A 4 -12.84 -13.49 -30.67
N GLN A 5 -13.00 -13.76 -29.37
CA GLN A 5 -11.95 -13.49 -28.40
C GLN A 5 -11.12 -14.76 -28.18
N GLY A 6 -9.86 -14.74 -28.63
CA GLY A 6 -8.88 -15.80 -28.37
C GLY A 6 -8.58 -15.98 -26.88
N THR A 7 -7.60 -16.83 -26.56
CA THR A 7 -7.16 -17.06 -25.18
C THR A 7 -6.54 -15.79 -24.60
N SER A 8 -7.11 -15.28 -23.50
CA SER A 8 -6.50 -14.20 -22.70
C SER A 8 -5.76 -14.80 -21.51
N SER A 9 -4.62 -14.22 -21.14
CA SER A 9 -3.86 -14.61 -19.95
C SER A 9 -3.57 -13.38 -19.08
N CYS A 10 -3.49 -13.58 -17.76
CA CYS A 10 -3.08 -12.55 -16.82
C CYS A 10 -2.03 -13.12 -15.86
N THR A 11 -1.20 -12.25 -15.29
CA THR A 11 -0.20 -12.62 -14.27
C THR A 11 -0.58 -11.95 -12.96
N CYS A 12 -0.48 -12.68 -11.85
CA CYS A 12 -0.70 -12.17 -10.51
C CYS A 12 0.42 -12.61 -9.56
N GLN A 13 0.44 -12.02 -8.36
CA GLN A 13 1.23 -12.50 -7.24
C GLN A 13 0.30 -12.99 -6.15
N ILE A 14 0.66 -14.12 -5.55
CA ILE A 14 -0.03 -14.69 -4.40
C ILE A 14 0.98 -14.75 -3.26
N TYR A 15 0.58 -14.24 -2.10
CA TYR A 15 1.39 -14.20 -0.90
C TYR A 15 0.78 -15.12 0.15
N LEU A 16 1.62 -15.85 0.88
CA LEU A 16 1.23 -16.74 1.97
C LEU A 16 1.88 -16.28 3.26
N PHE A 17 1.06 -15.85 4.22
CA PHE A 17 1.48 -15.50 5.57
C PHE A 17 1.03 -16.56 6.56
N LYS A 18 1.83 -16.77 7.62
CA LYS A 18 1.42 -17.60 8.75
C LYS A 18 0.41 -16.83 9.60
N TYR A 19 -0.47 -17.54 10.28
CA TYR A 19 -1.41 -16.91 11.22
C TYR A 19 -0.71 -16.11 12.34
N SER A 20 0.52 -16.48 12.68
CA SER A 20 1.35 -15.84 13.71
C SER A 20 2.21 -14.70 13.20
N ASP A 21 2.26 -14.46 11.88
CA ASP A 21 3.06 -13.39 11.31
C ASP A 21 2.50 -12.02 11.74
N LYS A 22 3.39 -11.09 12.09
CA LYS A 22 3.03 -9.72 12.46
C LYS A 22 3.28 -8.79 11.30
N ILE A 23 2.27 -7.99 10.96
CA ILE A 23 2.23 -7.21 9.73
C ILE A 23 2.45 -5.72 10.03
N VAL A 24 3.35 -5.10 9.30
CA VAL A 24 3.52 -3.65 9.22
C VAL A 24 2.82 -3.14 7.96
N ILE A 25 1.90 -2.19 8.14
CA ILE A 25 1.21 -1.52 7.04
C ILE A 25 1.98 -0.26 6.66
N SER A 26 2.16 -0.02 5.36
CA SER A 26 2.71 1.22 4.84
C SER A 26 1.79 1.80 3.78
N ASP A 27 1.32 3.03 3.97
CA ASP A 27 0.80 3.80 2.84
C ASP A 27 1.92 4.06 1.82
N ILE A 28 1.56 4.24 0.56
CA ILE A 28 2.53 4.52 -0.52
C ILE A 28 2.60 6.03 -0.78
N ASP A 29 1.43 6.63 -1.05
CA ASP A 29 1.34 8.02 -1.52
C ASP A 29 1.63 8.98 -0.35
N GLY A 30 2.63 9.84 -0.50
CA GLY A 30 3.06 10.79 0.52
C GLY A 30 3.84 10.19 1.70
N THR A 31 3.87 8.85 1.82
CA THR A 31 4.61 8.09 2.85
C THR A 31 5.90 7.48 2.32
N ILE A 32 5.84 6.78 1.18
CA ILE A 32 7.03 6.34 0.46
C ILE A 32 7.42 7.41 -0.56
N THR A 33 6.43 7.94 -1.28
CA THR A 33 6.61 9.10 -2.17
C THR A 33 6.57 10.40 -1.37
N LYS A 34 7.22 11.46 -1.86
CA LYS A 34 7.18 12.80 -1.25
C LYS A 34 5.95 13.62 -1.65
N SER A 35 5.19 13.20 -2.65
CA SER A 35 3.98 13.88 -3.10
C SER A 35 2.84 12.90 -3.39
N ASP A 36 1.62 13.38 -3.12
CA ASP A 36 0.34 12.69 -3.38
C ASP A 36 -0.07 12.78 -4.86
N VAL A 37 0.63 13.60 -5.65
CA VAL A 37 0.20 13.99 -7.00
C VAL A 37 1.28 13.65 -8.02
N LEU A 38 0.83 12.88 -9.02
CA LEU A 38 1.45 12.50 -10.31
C LEU A 38 2.12 11.12 -10.41
N GLY A 39 1.30 10.07 -10.33
CA GLY A 39 1.67 8.69 -10.67
C GLY A 39 1.87 8.37 -12.17
N HIS A 40 1.81 9.35 -13.09
CA HIS A 40 1.89 9.09 -14.55
C HIS A 40 3.00 9.82 -15.32
N VAL A 41 3.68 10.83 -14.75
CA VAL A 41 4.62 11.67 -15.53
C VAL A 41 6.11 11.45 -15.18
N PHE A 42 6.44 10.83 -14.04
CA PHE A 42 7.77 11.03 -13.45
C PHE A 42 8.78 9.88 -13.57
N ALA A 43 8.43 8.77 -14.24
CA ALA A 43 9.44 7.79 -14.66
C ALA A 43 10.40 8.34 -15.75
N ALA A 44 10.04 9.45 -16.40
CA ALA A 44 10.75 9.99 -17.57
C ALA A 44 11.72 11.14 -17.26
N ILE A 45 11.72 11.72 -16.06
CA ILE A 45 12.50 12.95 -15.76
C ILE A 45 13.46 12.67 -14.59
N GLY A 46 14.60 12.06 -14.91
CA GLY A 46 15.64 11.67 -13.95
C GLY A 46 16.37 12.85 -13.32
N GLY A 47 15.76 13.53 -12.35
CA GLY A 47 16.35 14.73 -11.74
C GLY A 47 16.30 14.87 -10.21
N GLN A 48 15.34 14.26 -9.51
CA GLN A 48 15.25 14.35 -8.04
C GLN A 48 14.77 13.03 -7.43
N LYS A 49 15.29 12.67 -6.25
CA LYS A 49 14.79 11.52 -5.48
C LYS A 49 13.47 11.93 -4.82
N TRP A 50 12.37 11.48 -5.42
CA TRP A 50 10.99 11.79 -5.03
C TRP A 50 10.46 10.86 -3.94
N ASP A 51 11.31 10.01 -3.39
CA ASP A 51 11.09 9.14 -2.24
C ASP A 51 11.69 9.70 -0.95
N HIS A 52 11.10 9.37 0.19
CA HIS A 52 11.62 9.75 1.51
C HIS A 52 12.92 9.02 1.81
N ALA A 53 13.97 9.77 2.18
CA ALA A 53 15.29 9.22 2.42
C ALA A 53 15.29 8.22 3.58
N GLY A 54 15.90 7.05 3.39
CA GLY A 54 16.03 6.01 4.41
C GLY A 54 14.85 5.03 4.49
N VAL A 55 13.77 5.22 3.73
CA VAL A 55 12.61 4.32 3.72
C VAL A 55 12.98 2.88 3.34
N ALA A 56 13.87 2.69 2.35
CA ALA A 56 14.30 1.35 1.92
C ALA A 56 15.12 0.65 3.01
N GLU A 57 15.97 1.38 3.73
CA GLU A 57 16.74 0.85 4.84
C GLU A 57 15.83 0.50 6.02
N LEU A 58 14.90 1.39 6.39
CA LEU A 58 13.94 1.16 7.46
C LEU A 58 13.11 -0.10 7.19
N TYR A 59 12.52 -0.23 5.99
CA TYR A 59 11.65 -1.36 5.68
C TYR A 59 12.44 -2.67 5.52
N SER A 60 13.68 -2.59 5.04
CA SER A 60 14.60 -3.74 5.06
C SER A 60 14.86 -4.22 6.49
N LYS A 61 15.12 -3.31 7.44
CA LYS A 61 15.30 -3.68 8.86
C LYS A 61 14.04 -4.25 9.49
N ILE A 62 12.86 -3.72 9.15
CA ILE A 62 11.57 -4.26 9.61
C ILE A 62 11.42 -5.72 9.18
N THR A 63 11.66 -6.03 7.91
CA THR A 63 11.52 -7.40 7.41
C THR A 63 12.62 -8.34 7.89
N GLN A 64 13.85 -7.85 8.08
CA GLN A 64 14.94 -8.59 8.72
C GLN A 64 14.62 -8.98 10.17
N ASN A 65 13.83 -8.16 10.88
CA ASN A 65 13.33 -8.46 12.22
C ASN A 65 12.11 -9.42 12.23
N GLY A 66 11.74 -10.01 11.08
CA GLY A 66 10.71 -11.04 10.98
C GLY A 66 9.30 -10.52 10.73
N TYR A 67 9.09 -9.21 10.69
CA TYR A 67 7.79 -8.63 10.35
C TYR A 67 7.50 -8.77 8.85
N LYS A 68 6.21 -8.89 8.49
CA LYS A 68 5.75 -8.84 7.10
C LYS A 68 5.36 -7.42 6.77
N ILE A 69 5.63 -6.97 5.54
CA ILE A 69 5.17 -5.67 5.08
C ILE A 69 3.98 -5.84 4.13
N VAL A 70 3.00 -4.97 4.25
CA VAL A 70 1.90 -4.81 3.29
C VAL A 70 1.81 -3.33 2.92
N TYR A 71 1.82 -3.07 1.62
CA TYR A 71 1.68 -1.72 1.08
C TYR A 71 0.20 -1.41 0.80
N LEU A 72 -0.21 -0.19 1.09
CA LEU A 72 -1.58 0.30 0.92
C LEU A 72 -1.55 1.57 0.06
N SER A 73 -2.50 1.71 -0.86
CA SER A 73 -2.68 2.95 -1.63
C SER A 73 -4.13 3.12 -2.06
N SER A 74 -4.58 4.37 -2.11
CA SER A 74 -5.88 4.73 -2.69
C SER A 74 -5.87 4.77 -4.22
N ARG A 75 -4.74 4.50 -4.88
CA ARG A 75 -4.66 4.36 -6.34
C ARG A 75 -5.59 3.25 -6.81
N ALA A 76 -6.19 3.44 -7.99
CA ALA A 76 -7.10 2.47 -8.55
C ALA A 76 -6.38 1.18 -8.98
N ILE A 77 -7.00 0.02 -8.82
CA ILE A 77 -6.42 -1.29 -9.12
C ILE A 77 -5.94 -1.46 -10.58
N GLY A 78 -6.50 -0.69 -11.53
CA GLY A 78 -6.00 -0.62 -12.91
C GLY A 78 -4.57 -0.09 -13.02
N GLN A 79 -4.05 0.56 -11.97
CA GLN A 79 -2.67 1.07 -11.87
C GLN A 79 -1.73 0.11 -11.10
N SER A 80 -2.16 -1.11 -10.82
CA SER A 80 -1.39 -2.10 -10.04
C SER A 80 -0.01 -2.38 -10.62
N HIS A 81 0.08 -2.59 -11.94
CA HIS A 81 1.34 -2.86 -12.60
C HIS A 81 2.34 -1.70 -12.45
N ALA A 82 1.91 -0.47 -12.72
CA ALA A 82 2.76 0.71 -12.61
C ALA A 82 3.20 0.99 -11.16
N THR A 83 2.28 0.84 -10.20
CA THR A 83 2.57 1.05 -8.78
C THR A 83 3.59 0.05 -8.27
N LYS A 84 3.44 -1.22 -8.65
CA LYS A 84 4.39 -2.27 -8.30
C LYS A 84 5.76 -2.04 -8.94
N ALA A 85 5.80 -1.71 -10.23
CA ALA A 85 7.06 -1.44 -10.94
C ALA A 85 7.83 -0.27 -10.30
N TYR A 86 7.12 0.75 -9.80
CA TYR A 86 7.72 1.83 -9.04
C TYR A 86 8.36 1.36 -7.73
N LEU A 87 7.64 0.59 -6.89
CA LEU A 87 8.19 0.09 -5.62
C LEU A 87 9.43 -0.80 -5.86
N GLN A 88 9.41 -1.61 -6.91
CA GLN A 88 10.53 -2.51 -7.26
C GLN A 88 11.75 -1.76 -7.83
N SER A 89 11.54 -0.58 -8.45
CA SER A 89 12.63 0.23 -8.99
C SER A 89 13.28 1.15 -7.95
N LEU A 90 12.66 1.33 -6.78
CA LEU A 90 13.19 2.17 -5.71
C LEU A 90 14.43 1.54 -5.07
N VAL A 91 15.57 2.26 -5.18
CA VAL A 91 16.86 1.87 -4.60
C VAL A 91 17.46 3.05 -3.84
N GLN A 92 17.80 2.85 -2.57
CA GLN A 92 18.53 3.82 -1.75
C GLN A 92 19.85 3.21 -1.29
N GLY A 93 20.96 3.66 -1.89
CA GLY A 93 22.27 3.03 -1.66
C GLY A 93 22.27 1.59 -2.16
N SER A 94 22.52 0.63 -1.27
CA SER A 94 22.44 -0.81 -1.55
C SER A 94 21.09 -1.44 -1.14
N GLN A 95 20.18 -0.65 -0.57
CA GLN A 95 18.89 -1.15 -0.06
C GLN A 95 17.78 -0.96 -1.10
N ARG A 96 16.85 -1.92 -1.12
CA ARG A 96 15.62 -1.87 -1.92
C ARG A 96 14.43 -1.97 -0.98
N LEU A 97 13.25 -1.59 -1.46
CA LEU A 97 12.04 -1.93 -0.73
C LEU A 97 11.87 -3.46 -0.69
N PRO A 98 11.48 -4.04 0.46
CA PRO A 98 11.15 -5.46 0.54
C PRO A 98 9.91 -5.79 -0.29
N ASP A 99 9.90 -6.99 -0.89
CA ASP A 99 8.73 -7.50 -1.61
C ASP A 99 7.55 -7.71 -0.65
N GLY A 100 6.34 -7.41 -1.12
CA GLY A 100 5.13 -7.53 -0.30
C GLY A 100 3.84 -7.25 -1.07
N PRO A 101 2.68 -7.67 -0.53
CA PRO A 101 1.37 -7.38 -1.13
C PRO A 101 1.13 -5.88 -1.24
N ILE A 102 0.41 -5.48 -2.30
CA ILE A 102 -0.05 -4.10 -2.50
C ILE A 102 -1.58 -4.11 -2.55
N LEU A 103 -2.20 -3.45 -1.58
CA LEU A 103 -3.63 -3.23 -1.49
C LEU A 103 -3.99 -1.92 -2.21
N LEU A 104 -4.91 -2.00 -3.16
CA LEU A 104 -5.30 -0.90 -4.04
C LEU A 104 -6.80 -0.68 -4.02
N SER A 105 -7.21 0.54 -4.35
CA SER A 105 -8.62 0.89 -4.42
C SER A 105 -9.34 0.15 -5.56
N PRO A 106 -10.56 -0.39 -5.33
CA PRO A 106 -11.36 -1.05 -6.35
C PRO A 106 -11.97 -0.08 -7.37
N THR A 107 -11.67 1.23 -7.32
CA THR A 107 -12.32 2.27 -8.14
C THR A 107 -12.27 2.05 -9.65
N SER A 108 -11.31 1.27 -10.19
CA SER A 108 -11.32 0.90 -11.62
C SER A 108 -12.41 -0.12 -11.99
N ILE A 109 -13.03 -0.81 -11.03
CA ILE A 109 -13.97 -1.94 -11.29
C ILE A 109 -15.44 -1.46 -11.31
N LEU A 110 -15.81 -0.41 -10.58
CA LEU A 110 -17.22 -0.04 -10.37
C LEU A 110 -17.46 1.47 -10.45
N VAL A 111 -17.63 2.00 -11.67
CA VAL A 111 -17.83 3.45 -11.91
C VAL A 111 -19.23 3.94 -11.49
N ALA A 112 -20.26 3.08 -11.43
CA ALA A 112 -21.65 3.54 -11.29
C ALA A 112 -22.19 3.61 -9.84
N PHE A 113 -21.70 2.79 -8.90
CA PHE A 113 -22.25 2.74 -7.52
C PHE A 113 -21.33 3.35 -6.44
N HIS A 114 -20.03 3.55 -6.72
CA HIS A 114 -19.03 3.84 -5.69
C HIS A 114 -18.58 5.31 -5.61
N LYS A 115 -18.97 6.13 -6.58
CA LYS A 115 -18.47 7.51 -6.71
C LYS A 115 -18.80 8.38 -5.49
N GLU A 116 -19.99 8.23 -4.91
CA GLU A 116 -20.46 9.16 -3.89
C GLU A 116 -19.87 8.93 -2.49
N VAL A 117 -19.55 7.68 -2.14
CA VAL A 117 -19.03 7.31 -0.81
C VAL A 117 -17.49 7.32 -0.81
N ILE A 118 -16.85 6.76 -1.83
CA ILE A 118 -15.38 6.61 -1.89
C ILE A 118 -14.68 7.94 -2.23
N GLU A 119 -15.26 8.79 -3.10
CA GLU A 119 -14.65 10.10 -3.40
C GLU A 119 -14.75 11.07 -2.22
N ARG A 120 -15.71 10.87 -1.29
CA ARG A 120 -15.89 11.76 -0.14
C ARG A 120 -15.09 11.35 1.09
N LYS A 121 -14.72 10.07 1.24
CA LYS A 121 -14.03 9.52 2.42
C LYS A 121 -13.04 8.39 2.08
N PRO A 122 -11.87 8.71 1.52
CA PRO A 122 -10.85 7.71 1.16
C PRO A 122 -10.40 6.82 2.34
N GLU A 123 -10.47 7.33 3.57
CA GLU A 123 -10.17 6.59 4.80
C GLU A 123 -11.12 5.41 5.05
N GLU A 124 -12.40 5.51 4.66
CA GLU A 124 -13.38 4.42 4.83
C GLU A 124 -13.00 3.23 3.95
N PHE A 125 -12.48 3.48 2.74
CA PHE A 125 -11.93 2.43 1.89
C PHE A 125 -10.72 1.76 2.54
N LYS A 126 -9.75 2.55 3.02
CA LYS A 126 -8.54 2.02 3.64
C LYS A 126 -8.90 1.16 4.86
N ILE A 127 -9.84 1.60 5.70
CA ILE A 127 -10.36 0.84 6.84
C ILE A 127 -10.99 -0.46 6.36
N ALA A 128 -11.94 -0.43 5.42
CA ALA A 128 -12.60 -1.63 4.93
C ALA A 128 -11.60 -2.64 4.33
N CYS A 129 -10.58 -2.16 3.61
CA CYS A 129 -9.55 -3.00 3.03
C CYS A 129 -8.69 -3.69 4.11
N LEU A 130 -8.26 -2.95 5.13
CA LEU A 130 -7.48 -3.49 6.23
C LEU A 130 -8.32 -4.40 7.14
N SER A 131 -9.59 -4.09 7.39
CA SER A 131 -10.51 -4.98 8.12
C SER A 131 -10.68 -6.30 7.41
N ASN A 132 -10.92 -6.29 6.09
CA ASN A 132 -11.01 -7.54 5.31
C ASN A 132 -9.71 -8.35 5.37
N LEU A 133 -8.54 -7.70 5.39
CA LEU A 133 -7.26 -8.39 5.56
C LEU A 133 -7.12 -8.97 6.97
N ARG A 134 -7.50 -8.21 8.01
CA ARG A 134 -7.48 -8.67 9.41
C ARG A 134 -8.34 -9.93 9.58
N ASP A 135 -9.53 -9.94 8.98
CA ASP A 135 -10.50 -11.02 9.11
C ASP A 135 -10.03 -12.32 8.41
N LEU A 136 -8.95 -12.29 7.62
CA LEU A 136 -8.28 -13.50 7.12
C LEU A 136 -7.42 -14.20 8.20
N PHE A 137 -7.13 -13.52 9.31
CA PHE A 137 -6.33 -14.05 10.40
C PHE A 137 -7.23 -14.49 11.56
N PRO A 138 -6.89 -15.60 12.26
CA PRO A 138 -7.60 -16.01 13.46
C PRO A 138 -7.23 -15.17 14.70
N ASP A 139 -6.11 -14.45 14.66
CA ASP A 139 -5.71 -13.47 15.67
C ASP A 139 -6.42 -12.14 15.38
N GLU A 140 -7.01 -11.51 16.40
CA GLU A 140 -7.67 -10.21 16.27
C GLU A 140 -6.67 -9.07 16.01
N HIS A 141 -5.38 -9.28 16.28
CA HIS A 141 -4.33 -8.25 16.16
C HIS A 141 -3.13 -8.69 15.30
N PRO A 142 -3.32 -8.96 13.99
CA PRO A 142 -2.23 -9.30 13.08
C PRO A 142 -1.36 -8.07 12.73
N PHE A 143 -1.92 -6.87 12.82
CA PHE A 143 -1.22 -5.63 12.53
C PHE A 143 -0.39 -5.15 13.71
N TYR A 144 0.89 -4.93 13.46
CA TYR A 144 1.85 -4.47 14.46
C TYR A 144 2.03 -2.95 14.45
N ALA A 145 2.19 -2.35 13.27
CA ALA A 145 2.46 -0.92 13.11
C ALA A 145 1.92 -0.40 11.77
N GLY A 146 1.71 0.92 11.68
CA GLY A 146 1.27 1.62 10.47
C GLY A 146 2.15 2.83 10.15
N PHE A 147 2.53 2.99 8.90
CA PHE A 147 3.24 4.17 8.38
C PHE A 147 2.34 4.92 7.40
N GLY A 148 2.04 6.19 7.68
CA GLY A 148 1.21 7.06 6.84
C GLY A 148 1.77 8.48 6.77
N ASN A 149 1.02 9.39 6.14
CA ASN A 149 1.40 10.80 5.99
C ASN A 149 0.27 11.78 6.32
N ARG A 150 -0.94 11.28 6.61
CA ARG A 150 -2.12 12.11 6.90
C ARG A 150 -2.73 11.75 8.25
N GLU A 151 -3.43 12.70 8.87
CA GLU A 151 -4.25 12.43 10.06
C GLU A 151 -5.31 11.36 9.82
N THR A 152 -5.79 11.24 8.58
CA THR A 152 -6.71 10.18 8.17
C THR A 152 -6.08 8.79 8.31
N ASP A 153 -4.77 8.65 8.14
CA ASP A 153 -4.09 7.37 8.33
C ASP A 153 -4.08 6.97 9.81
N ILE A 154 -4.00 7.93 10.74
CA ILE A 154 -4.18 7.66 12.19
C ILE A 154 -5.56 7.05 12.44
N LYS A 155 -6.61 7.65 11.87
CA LYS A 155 -7.98 7.11 11.98
C LYS A 155 -8.07 5.71 11.37
N THR A 156 -7.50 5.51 10.19
CA THR A 156 -7.49 4.23 9.50
C THR A 156 -6.82 3.13 10.32
N TYR A 157 -5.62 3.38 10.83
CA TYR A 157 -4.86 2.38 11.57
C TYR A 157 -5.44 2.11 12.97
N SER A 158 -5.98 3.13 13.63
CA SER A 158 -6.66 2.97 14.91
C SER A 158 -7.94 2.14 14.78
N ALA A 159 -8.68 2.28 13.67
CA ALA A 159 -9.91 1.53 13.41
C ALA A 159 -9.68 0.02 13.17
N VAL A 160 -8.42 -0.39 12.95
CA VAL A 160 -8.01 -1.79 12.83
C VAL A 160 -7.04 -2.21 13.94
N ASP A 161 -7.18 -1.57 15.10
CA ASP A 161 -6.56 -1.95 16.37
C ASP A 161 -5.02 -1.85 16.41
N ILE A 162 -4.41 -1.01 15.56
CA ILE A 162 -2.99 -0.67 15.69
C ILE A 162 -2.84 0.35 16.85
N PRO A 163 -2.03 0.07 17.88
CA PRO A 163 -1.81 1.00 18.98
C PRO A 163 -1.24 2.34 18.50
N LEU A 164 -1.67 3.45 19.10
CA LEU A 164 -1.26 4.80 18.71
C LEU A 164 0.26 4.98 18.73
N GLU A 165 0.95 4.36 19.69
CA GLU A 165 2.41 4.40 19.81
C GLU A 165 3.15 3.63 18.69
N ARG A 166 2.42 2.90 17.84
CA ARG A 166 2.93 2.18 16.66
C ARG A 166 2.37 2.74 15.35
N ILE A 167 1.74 3.92 15.39
CA ILE A 167 1.34 4.67 14.21
C ILE A 167 2.35 5.79 13.97
N PHE A 168 3.00 5.76 12.82
CA PHE A 168 4.02 6.72 12.43
C PHE A 168 3.51 7.57 11.26
N ILE A 169 3.35 8.87 11.50
CA ILE A 169 2.98 9.84 10.47
C ILE A 169 4.22 10.60 10.03
N ILE A 170 4.56 10.47 8.74
CA ILE A 170 5.71 11.11 8.12
C ILE A 170 5.33 12.55 7.77
N ASN A 171 6.12 13.50 8.25
CA ASN A 171 5.98 14.89 7.86
C ASN A 171 6.52 15.09 6.43
N PRO A 172 5.92 15.96 5.61
CA PRO A 172 6.34 16.21 4.22
C PRO A 172 7.66 17.01 4.09
N SER A 173 8.68 16.73 4.93
CA SER A 173 9.96 17.44 4.99
C SER A 173 10.91 17.11 3.84
#